data_AF-A0A202F9K9-F1
#
_entry.id   AF-A0A202F9K9-F1
#
_cell.length_a   1.000
_cell.length_b   1.000
_cell.length_c   1.000
_cell.angle_alpha   90.00
_cell.angle_beta   90.00
_cell.angle_gamma   90.00
#
_symmetry.space_group_name_H-M   'P 1'
#
loop_
_entity.id
_entity.type
_entity.pdbx_description
1 polymer ?
#
loop_
_entity_poly.entity_id
_entity_poly.type
_entity_poly.pdbx_seq_one_letter_code
_entity_poly.pdbx_strand_id
1 'polypeptide(L)'
;MNQNENSQTNYFIIDSSSSIEHNDVDFKYYSYQNHNNNQLHKGDLIIYRRSGSASEWGNEFYLYGAGKFGEVVRQDPATGNDIVTIEQPYLFSHRLMKQNLRTFDWTFRKFKGKWSNFFNMNGITQINEHDYRGLLERQKNMVSEPELSDAEELLAVKCYQAEKNELYFINDEAKGVKTYNAVQKFFADKVKFNYHYKSAVAGPVDEDDLVVARIVPWSANKEIRLDPRNGISFTKMLAEAFTAGYFTFNDKGHIVISDVAASDAETNKLLNKYKNRKIHMNYQYSPNKEYLQYHREHVFKK
;
A
#
# COMPACT_ATOMS: atom_id res chain seq x y z
N MET A 1 -11.70 35.37 -28.97
CA MET A 1 -12.49 35.59 -27.74
C MET A 1 -11.86 34.76 -26.65
N ASN A 2 -11.55 35.42 -25.54
CA ASN A 2 -10.61 35.01 -24.50
C ASN A 2 -10.88 33.64 -23.89
N GLN A 3 -9.83 32.82 -23.76
CA GLN A 3 -9.48 32.24 -22.45
C GLN A 3 -7.96 32.23 -22.34
N ASN A 4 -7.44 33.05 -21.43
CA ASN A 4 -6.13 32.82 -20.83
C ASN A 4 -6.16 31.40 -20.26
N GLU A 5 -5.42 30.46 -20.85
CA GLU A 5 -5.00 29.25 -20.16
C GLU A 5 -4.16 29.71 -18.98
N ASN A 6 -4.82 29.91 -17.84
CA ASN A 6 -4.15 30.24 -16.60
C ASN A 6 -3.34 28.99 -16.22
N SER A 7 -2.04 29.03 -16.49
CA SER A 7 -1.07 27.95 -16.34
C SER A 7 -0.75 27.63 -14.86
N GLN A 8 -1.76 27.69 -13.99
CA GLN A 8 -1.61 27.47 -12.57
C GLN A 8 -2.09 26.07 -12.24
N THR A 9 -1.13 25.17 -11.99
CA THR A 9 -1.39 23.81 -11.51
C THR A 9 -2.11 23.89 -10.17
N ASN A 10 -3.29 23.28 -10.07
CA ASN A 10 -4.01 23.14 -8.81
C ASN A 10 -3.70 21.78 -8.18
N TYR A 11 -3.95 21.69 -6.87
CA TYR A 11 -3.64 20.52 -6.08
C TYR A 11 -4.89 20.03 -5.37
N PHE A 12 -5.16 18.73 -5.43
CA PHE A 12 -6.37 18.15 -4.85
C PHE A 12 -6.08 16.84 -4.12
N ILE A 13 -6.94 16.53 -3.16
CA ILE A 13 -7.15 15.18 -2.65
C ILE A 13 -8.49 14.70 -3.21
N ILE A 14 -8.49 13.55 -3.87
CA ILE A 14 -9.67 12.96 -4.49
C ILE A 14 -10.01 11.61 -3.87
N ASP A 15 -11.29 11.37 -3.62
CA ASP A 15 -11.81 10.07 -3.24
C ASP A 15 -11.87 9.19 -4.47
N SER A 16 -11.29 8.01 -4.35
CA SER A 16 -11.51 6.92 -5.31
C SER A 16 -12.16 5.75 -4.58
N SER A 17 -13.08 5.11 -5.28
CA SER A 17 -13.75 3.89 -4.85
C SER A 17 -13.09 2.64 -5.42
N SER A 18 -12.20 2.76 -6.43
CA SER A 18 -11.62 1.64 -7.18
C SER A 18 -12.69 0.67 -7.69
N SER A 19 -13.86 1.19 -8.08
CA SER A 19 -14.97 0.37 -8.57
C SER A 19 -14.94 0.31 -10.09
N ILE A 20 -14.69 -0.89 -10.63
CA ILE A 20 -14.80 -1.18 -12.06
C ILE A 20 -16.23 -0.90 -12.53
N GLU A 21 -17.24 -1.18 -11.70
CA GLU A 21 -18.65 -0.86 -11.98
C GLU A 21 -18.91 0.65 -12.13
N HIS A 22 -18.04 1.48 -11.57
CA HIS A 22 -18.10 2.93 -11.68
C HIS A 22 -16.99 3.50 -12.57
N ASN A 23 -16.36 2.68 -13.43
CA ASN A 23 -15.27 3.08 -14.33
C ASN A 23 -14.08 3.77 -13.63
N ASP A 24 -13.90 3.50 -12.33
CA ASP A 24 -12.84 4.07 -11.49
C ASP A 24 -11.75 3.01 -11.30
N VAL A 25 -10.62 3.22 -11.97
CA VAL A 25 -9.47 2.31 -11.94
C VAL A 25 -8.28 3.12 -11.43
N ASP A 26 -7.95 2.91 -10.15
CA ASP A 26 -6.84 3.58 -9.48
C ASP A 26 -5.61 3.70 -10.39
N PHE A 27 -5.03 4.90 -10.44
CA PHE A 27 -3.84 5.22 -11.22
C PHE A 27 -3.98 5.11 -12.74
N LYS A 28 -5.18 4.93 -13.27
CA LYS A 28 -5.42 4.82 -14.72
C LYS A 28 -6.59 5.67 -15.19
N TYR A 29 -7.75 5.50 -14.58
CA TYR A 29 -8.98 6.19 -14.93
C TYR A 29 -9.69 6.69 -13.69
N TYR A 30 -10.25 7.89 -13.78
CA TYR A 30 -11.10 8.46 -12.76
C TYR A 30 -12.44 8.87 -13.38
N SER A 31 -13.54 8.38 -12.82
CA SER A 31 -14.89 8.79 -13.20
C SER A 31 -15.26 10.06 -12.44
N TYR A 32 -15.39 11.16 -13.16
CA TYR A 32 -15.66 12.48 -12.61
C TYR A 32 -16.98 13.05 -13.14
N GLN A 33 -17.84 13.51 -12.24
CA GLN A 33 -19.07 14.20 -12.62
C GLN A 33 -18.77 15.68 -12.90
N ASN A 34 -18.54 16.01 -14.17
CA ASN A 34 -18.08 17.33 -14.58
C ASN A 34 -19.21 18.40 -14.62
N HIS A 35 -20.47 17.96 -14.77
CA HIS A 35 -21.61 18.84 -15.09
C HIS A 35 -21.93 19.94 -14.07
N ASN A 36 -21.55 19.79 -12.80
CA ASN A 36 -22.00 20.70 -11.74
C ASN A 36 -20.91 21.61 -11.15
N ASN A 37 -19.63 21.26 -11.26
CA ASN A 37 -18.58 21.95 -10.47
C ASN A 37 -17.30 22.28 -11.24
N ASN A 38 -16.98 21.63 -12.37
CA ASN A 38 -15.81 21.90 -13.23
C ASN A 38 -14.52 22.20 -12.45
N GLN A 39 -14.30 21.48 -11.33
CA GLN A 39 -13.26 21.80 -10.34
C GLN A 39 -11.89 21.31 -10.77
N LEU A 40 -11.85 20.15 -11.45
CA LEU A 40 -10.64 19.49 -11.90
C LEU A 40 -10.42 19.77 -13.38
N HIS A 41 -9.20 20.16 -13.72
CA HIS A 41 -8.77 20.45 -15.07
C HIS A 41 -7.56 19.58 -15.42
N LYS A 42 -7.33 19.37 -16.73
CA LYS A 42 -6.12 18.71 -17.19
C LYS A 42 -4.89 19.42 -16.64
N GLY A 43 -3.95 18.66 -16.11
CA GLY A 43 -2.70 19.15 -15.54
C GLY A 43 -2.74 19.34 -14.02
N ASP A 44 -3.91 19.29 -13.39
CA ASP A 44 -4.02 19.35 -11.93
C ASP A 44 -3.36 18.12 -11.28
N LEU A 45 -2.72 18.34 -10.14
CA LEU A 45 -2.05 17.29 -9.38
C LEU A 45 -2.97 16.78 -8.27
N ILE A 46 -3.05 15.46 -8.16
CA ILE A 46 -3.99 14.80 -7.25
C ILE A 46 -3.25 13.87 -6.29
N ILE A 47 -3.79 13.74 -5.08
CA ILE A 47 -3.51 12.65 -4.14
C ILE A 47 -4.78 11.83 -3.97
N TYR A 48 -4.66 10.52 -4.09
CA TYR A 48 -5.75 9.59 -3.85
C TYR A 48 -6.02 9.39 -2.37
N ARG A 49 -7.30 9.44 -2.02
CA ARG A 49 -7.84 9.02 -0.72
C ARG A 49 -8.77 7.85 -0.92
N ARG A 50 -8.64 6.80 -0.08
CA ARG A 50 -9.70 5.82 0.11
C ARG A 50 -10.58 6.31 1.26
N SER A 51 -11.85 6.57 0.99
CA SER A 51 -12.78 7.07 2.01
C SER A 51 -13.09 6.01 3.07
N GLY A 52 -13.62 6.43 4.22
CA GLY A 52 -13.95 5.50 5.31
C GLY A 52 -15.00 4.46 4.97
N SER A 53 -15.91 4.75 4.03
CA SER A 53 -16.94 3.83 3.55
C SER A 53 -16.43 2.85 2.50
N ALA A 54 -15.43 3.25 1.71
CA ALA A 54 -14.80 2.40 0.69
C ALA A 54 -13.58 1.63 1.21
N SER A 55 -13.14 1.91 2.43
CA SER A 55 -11.97 1.30 3.05
C SER A 55 -12.25 -0.11 3.53
N GLU A 56 -11.25 -0.96 3.36
CA GLU A 56 -11.24 -2.34 3.82
C GLU A 56 -11.33 -2.46 5.35
N TRP A 57 -11.11 -1.37 6.09
CA TRP A 57 -10.98 -1.36 7.56
C TRP A 57 -12.10 -0.65 8.29
N GLY A 58 -13.23 -0.38 7.63
CA GLY A 58 -14.45 0.10 8.27
C GLY A 58 -14.28 1.43 9.02
N ASN A 59 -14.65 2.53 8.36
CA ASN A 59 -14.55 3.91 8.88
C ASN A 59 -13.12 4.46 8.98
N GLU A 60 -12.06 3.72 8.67
CA GLU A 60 -10.70 4.26 8.49
C GLU A 60 -10.49 4.78 7.06
N PHE A 61 -9.86 5.94 6.89
CA PHE A 61 -9.49 6.46 5.57
C PHE A 61 -7.98 6.62 5.51
N TYR A 62 -7.43 6.60 4.29
CA TYR A 62 -6.00 6.74 4.09
C TYR A 62 -5.69 7.37 2.74
N LEU A 63 -4.51 8.00 2.62
CA LEU A 63 -3.95 8.45 1.34
C LEU A 63 -2.97 7.40 0.84
N TYR A 64 -3.00 7.04 -0.44
CA TYR A 64 -2.25 5.89 -0.95
C TYR A 64 -1.53 6.09 -2.28
N GLY A 65 -1.61 7.29 -2.85
CA GLY A 65 -0.99 7.54 -4.13
C GLY A 65 -1.23 8.94 -4.64
N ALA A 66 -0.59 9.27 -5.76
CA ALA A 66 -0.74 10.53 -6.46
C ALA A 66 -0.78 10.31 -7.98
N GLY A 67 -1.08 11.38 -8.70
CA GLY A 67 -1.04 11.42 -10.16
C GLY A 67 -1.33 12.82 -10.67
N LYS A 68 -1.37 12.95 -11.99
CA LYS A 68 -1.76 14.16 -12.70
C LYS A 68 -3.05 13.88 -13.48
N PHE A 69 -4.02 14.77 -13.35
CA PHE A 69 -5.28 14.71 -14.09
C PHE A 69 -5.01 14.89 -15.58
N GLY A 70 -5.42 13.93 -16.40
CA GLY A 70 -5.19 13.92 -17.84
C GLY A 70 -6.39 14.37 -18.65
N GLU A 71 -6.52 13.84 -19.85
CA GLU A 71 -7.63 14.13 -20.77
C GLU A 71 -8.88 13.32 -20.45
N VAL A 72 -10.05 13.90 -20.79
CA VAL A 72 -11.30 13.16 -20.87
C VAL A 72 -11.20 12.20 -22.06
N VAL A 73 -11.27 10.89 -21.81
CA VAL A 73 -11.17 9.88 -22.88
C VAL A 73 -12.51 9.42 -23.40
N ARG A 74 -13.54 9.42 -22.56
CA ARG A 74 -14.92 9.12 -22.93
C ARG A 74 -15.88 9.63 -21.87
N GLN A 75 -17.15 9.68 -22.21
CA GLN A 75 -18.22 9.84 -21.25
C GLN A 75 -18.87 8.48 -20.96
N ASP A 76 -19.20 8.21 -19.71
CA ASP A 76 -20.04 7.09 -19.33
C ASP A 76 -21.47 7.33 -19.86
N PRO A 77 -21.99 6.48 -20.76
CA PRO A 77 -23.31 6.71 -21.37
C PRO A 77 -24.46 6.52 -20.38
N ALA A 78 -24.26 5.79 -19.27
CA ALA A 78 -25.29 5.54 -18.27
C ALA A 78 -25.38 6.67 -17.24
N THR A 79 -24.23 7.19 -16.79
CA THR A 79 -24.17 8.20 -15.73
C THR A 79 -23.95 9.62 -16.27
N GLY A 80 -23.44 9.74 -17.50
CA GLY A 80 -22.98 11.01 -18.06
C GLY A 80 -21.66 11.51 -17.47
N ASN A 81 -20.97 10.72 -16.64
CA ASN A 81 -19.70 11.11 -16.04
C ASN A 81 -18.57 11.11 -17.07
N ASP A 82 -17.64 12.04 -16.94
CA ASP A 82 -16.41 12.04 -17.72
C ASP A 82 -15.45 10.99 -17.15
N ILE A 83 -14.92 10.14 -18.02
CA ILE A 83 -13.85 9.22 -17.68
C ILE A 83 -12.54 9.88 -18.09
N VAL A 84 -11.72 10.19 -17.10
CA VAL A 84 -10.48 10.94 -17.28
C VAL A 84 -9.28 10.03 -17.07
N THR A 85 -8.25 10.17 -17.89
CA THR A 85 -6.97 9.48 -17.67
C THR A 85 -6.18 10.06 -16.49
N ILE A 86 -5.38 9.21 -15.86
CA ILE A 86 -4.43 9.61 -14.83
C ILE A 86 -3.03 9.44 -15.38
N GLU A 87 -2.34 10.56 -15.54
CA GLU A 87 -0.97 10.65 -16.01
C GLU A 87 0.00 10.63 -14.83
N GLN A 88 1.25 10.24 -15.08
CA GLN A 88 2.32 10.20 -14.06
C GLN A 88 1.86 9.59 -12.72
N PRO A 89 1.26 8.39 -12.74
CA PRO A 89 0.77 7.78 -11.52
C PRO A 89 1.93 7.46 -10.58
N TYR A 90 1.70 7.66 -9.28
CA TYR A 90 2.69 7.43 -8.25
C TYR A 90 2.04 6.68 -7.08
N LEU A 91 2.51 5.48 -6.80
CA LEU A 91 2.09 4.71 -5.63
C LEU A 91 2.91 5.16 -4.42
N PHE A 92 2.24 5.44 -3.30
CA PHE A 92 2.98 5.76 -2.07
C PHE A 92 3.75 4.52 -1.58
N SER A 93 4.93 4.74 -1.01
CA SER A 93 5.70 3.70 -0.32
C SER A 93 5.11 3.39 1.06
N HIS A 94 4.31 4.30 1.61
CA HIS A 94 3.55 4.10 2.84
C HIS A 94 2.17 4.75 2.73
N ARG A 95 1.10 4.02 3.02
CA ARG A 95 -0.24 4.62 3.07
C ARG A 95 -0.37 5.50 4.30
N LEU A 96 -0.64 6.79 4.10
CA LEU A 96 -0.87 7.72 5.19
C LEU A 96 -2.26 7.49 5.79
N MET A 97 -2.30 6.71 6.87
CA MET A 97 -3.49 6.47 7.67
C MET A 97 -3.88 7.72 8.46
N LYS A 98 -5.10 7.75 9.01
CA LYS A 98 -5.57 8.87 9.85
C LYS A 98 -4.58 9.29 10.93
N GLN A 99 -3.93 8.33 11.58
CA GLN A 99 -2.96 8.61 12.64
C GLN A 99 -1.75 9.38 12.12
N ASN A 100 -1.24 9.03 10.94
CA ASN A 100 -0.13 9.73 10.31
C ASN A 100 -0.55 11.17 9.94
N LEU A 101 -1.81 11.38 9.54
CA LEU A 101 -2.32 12.68 9.12
C LEU A 101 -2.73 13.60 10.28
N ARG A 102 -2.95 13.07 11.48
CA ARG A 102 -3.33 13.86 12.68
C ARG A 102 -2.22 14.80 13.13
N THR A 103 -0.96 14.41 12.90
CA THR A 103 0.24 15.17 13.27
C THR A 103 0.86 15.88 12.06
N PHE A 104 0.18 15.89 10.92
CA PHE A 104 0.58 16.69 9.77
C PHE A 104 0.15 18.15 9.96
N ASP A 105 1.05 19.09 9.64
CA ASP A 105 0.81 20.52 9.81
C ASP A 105 0.08 21.09 8.58
N TRP A 106 -1.24 20.94 8.57
CA TRP A 106 -2.10 21.37 7.47
C TRP A 106 -2.17 22.89 7.35
N THR A 107 -1.89 23.41 6.16
CA THR A 107 -1.90 24.85 5.89
C THR A 107 -3.08 25.30 5.02
N PHE A 108 -3.70 24.40 4.23
CA PHE A 108 -4.91 24.72 3.45
C PHE A 108 -6.14 24.91 4.36
N ARG A 109 -6.17 24.21 5.50
CA ARG A 109 -7.26 24.21 6.47
C ARG A 109 -6.74 23.77 7.84
N LYS A 110 -7.04 24.56 8.87
CA LYS A 110 -6.69 24.21 10.25
C LYS A 110 -7.41 22.94 10.71
N PHE A 111 -6.66 21.89 11.04
CA PHE A 111 -7.21 20.67 11.63
C PHE A 111 -7.60 20.90 13.10
N LYS A 112 -8.87 20.68 13.44
CA LYS A 112 -9.43 20.92 14.79
C LYS A 112 -9.61 19.62 15.61
N GLY A 113 -8.88 18.55 15.26
CA GLY A 113 -8.93 17.26 15.96
C GLY A 113 -10.02 16.28 15.48
N LYS A 114 -10.96 16.73 14.64
CA LYS A 114 -12.02 15.91 14.03
C LYS A 114 -11.90 15.90 12.51
N TRP A 115 -12.09 14.73 11.92
CA TRP A 115 -12.04 14.53 10.46
C TRP A 115 -13.37 14.84 9.74
N SER A 116 -14.48 14.87 10.49
CA SER A 116 -15.79 15.24 9.94
C SER A 116 -15.70 16.59 9.24
N ASN A 117 -16.07 16.63 7.96
CA ASN A 117 -16.02 17.82 7.10
C ASN A 117 -14.61 18.43 6.93
N PHE A 118 -13.53 17.73 7.30
CA PHE A 118 -12.17 18.20 7.03
C PHE A 118 -11.84 18.12 5.54
N PHE A 119 -12.20 16.98 4.93
CA PHE A 119 -12.26 16.81 3.49
C PHE A 119 -13.70 17.06 3.02
N ASN A 120 -13.85 17.49 1.78
CA ASN A 120 -15.14 17.81 1.19
C ASN A 120 -15.99 16.54 0.99
N MET A 121 -17.31 16.68 1.14
CA MET A 121 -18.26 15.57 1.07
C MET A 121 -18.46 15.02 -0.35
N ASN A 122 -18.18 15.83 -1.37
CA ASN A 122 -18.23 15.42 -2.78
C ASN A 122 -16.99 14.59 -3.19
N GLY A 123 -16.09 14.29 -2.26
CA GLY A 123 -14.89 13.51 -2.51
C GLY A 123 -13.74 14.29 -3.15
N ILE A 124 -13.88 15.59 -3.44
CA ILE A 124 -12.82 16.40 -4.07
C ILE A 124 -12.50 17.58 -3.17
N THR A 125 -11.29 17.58 -2.62
CA THR A 125 -10.80 18.64 -1.72
C THR A 125 -9.60 19.34 -2.33
N GLN A 126 -9.76 20.61 -2.68
CA GLN A 126 -8.62 21.44 -3.08
C GLN A 126 -7.71 21.70 -1.87
N ILE A 127 -6.40 21.53 -2.08
CA ILE A 127 -5.34 21.84 -1.13
C ILE A 127 -4.35 22.81 -1.78
N ASN A 128 -3.40 23.32 -1.00
CA ASN A 128 -2.31 24.12 -1.54
C ASN A 128 -1.09 23.23 -1.90
N GLU A 129 -0.15 23.81 -2.63
CA GLU A 129 1.08 23.13 -3.05
C GLU A 129 1.92 22.64 -1.86
N HIS A 130 2.00 23.44 -0.79
CA HIS A 130 2.76 23.11 0.41
C HIS A 130 2.28 21.79 1.03
N ASP A 131 0.98 21.65 1.23
CA ASP A 131 0.39 20.44 1.80
C ASP A 131 0.52 19.25 0.85
N TYR A 132 0.38 19.46 -0.47
CA TYR A 132 0.60 18.40 -1.46
C TYR A 132 2.03 17.84 -1.37
N ARG A 133 3.04 18.72 -1.40
CA ARG A 133 4.45 18.32 -1.31
C ARG A 133 4.78 17.70 0.04
N GLY A 134 4.26 18.27 1.13
CA GLY A 134 4.45 17.76 2.48
C GLY A 134 3.88 16.35 2.66
N LEU A 135 2.75 16.02 2.03
CA LEU A 135 2.19 14.67 2.05
C LEU A 135 3.05 13.68 1.26
N LEU A 136 3.56 14.08 0.09
CA LEU A 136 4.49 13.26 -0.70
C LEU A 136 5.80 13.00 0.05
N GLU A 137 6.33 14.00 0.75
CA GLU A 137 7.53 13.85 1.58
C GLU A 137 7.25 12.96 2.80
N ARG A 138 6.12 13.20 3.49
CA ARG A 138 5.76 12.44 4.69
C ARG A 138 5.69 10.94 4.42
N GLN A 139 5.03 10.51 3.35
CA GLN A 139 4.94 9.09 3.04
C GLN A 139 6.30 8.47 2.68
N LYS A 140 7.20 9.24 2.04
CA LYS A 140 8.57 8.77 1.78
C LYS A 140 9.35 8.60 3.08
N ASN A 141 9.25 9.55 4.01
CA ASN A 141 9.98 9.54 5.27
C ASN A 141 9.52 8.45 6.26
N MET A 142 8.38 7.79 5.98
CA MET A 142 7.88 6.65 6.76
C MET A 142 8.55 5.31 6.38
N VAL A 143 9.40 5.30 5.34
CA VAL A 143 10.08 4.09 4.90
C VAL A 143 11.57 4.33 4.70
N SER A 144 12.35 3.29 4.99
CA SER A 144 13.77 3.22 4.66
C SER A 144 13.94 2.29 3.45
N GLU A 145 13.40 2.69 2.30
CA GLU A 145 13.49 1.96 1.03
C GLU A 145 14.43 2.69 0.08
N PRO A 146 15.10 1.97 -0.86
CA PRO A 146 15.91 2.63 -1.88
C PRO A 146 15.03 3.54 -2.74
N GLU A 147 15.60 4.64 -3.24
CA GLU A 147 14.93 5.44 -4.27
C GLU A 147 14.83 4.62 -5.57
N LEU A 148 13.64 4.60 -6.15
CA LEU A 148 13.33 3.89 -7.38
C LEU A 148 13.53 4.81 -8.58
N SER A 149 13.91 4.24 -9.72
CA SER A 149 13.82 4.95 -11.01
C SER A 149 12.35 5.17 -11.42
N ASP A 150 12.09 6.14 -12.30
CA ASP A 150 10.74 6.39 -12.84
C ASP A 150 10.10 5.13 -13.45
N ALA A 151 10.92 4.27 -14.06
CA ALA A 151 10.46 3.02 -14.65
C ALA A 151 10.06 1.98 -13.60
N GLU A 152 10.79 1.91 -12.48
CA GLU A 152 10.44 1.07 -11.33
C GLU A 152 9.22 1.62 -10.59
N GLU A 153 9.08 2.95 -10.46
CA GLU A 153 7.91 3.59 -9.87
C GLU A 153 6.63 3.28 -10.65
N LEU A 154 6.69 3.42 -11.98
CA LEU A 154 5.58 3.04 -12.86
C LEU A 154 5.29 1.53 -12.78
N LEU A 155 6.32 0.71 -12.58
CA LEU A 155 6.15 -0.74 -12.40
C LEU A 155 5.49 -1.06 -11.05
N ALA A 156 5.78 -0.34 -9.96
CA ALA A 156 5.12 -0.52 -8.67
C ALA A 156 3.61 -0.23 -8.76
N VAL A 157 3.22 0.81 -9.49
CA VAL A 157 1.81 1.09 -9.82
C VAL A 157 1.16 -0.07 -10.57
N LYS A 158 1.84 -0.65 -11.56
CA LYS A 158 1.33 -1.82 -12.29
C LYS A 158 1.21 -3.06 -11.41
N CYS A 159 2.12 -3.25 -10.45
CA CYS A 159 2.03 -4.33 -9.46
C CYS A 159 0.78 -4.16 -8.58
N TYR A 160 0.49 -2.94 -8.14
CA TYR A 160 -0.75 -2.63 -7.42
C TYR A 160 -2.00 -2.96 -8.25
N GLN A 161 -2.04 -2.56 -9.51
CA GLN A 161 -3.16 -2.86 -10.41
C GLN A 161 -3.30 -4.37 -10.68
N ALA A 162 -2.19 -5.08 -10.83
CA ALA A 162 -2.18 -6.53 -11.03
C ALA A 162 -2.75 -7.27 -9.81
N GLU A 163 -2.33 -6.89 -8.59
CA GLU A 163 -2.87 -7.48 -7.34
C GLU A 163 -4.37 -7.29 -7.20
N LYS A 164 -4.89 -6.11 -7.56
CA LYS A 164 -6.33 -5.82 -7.55
C LYS A 164 -7.13 -6.71 -8.52
N ASN A 165 -6.47 -7.26 -9.55
CA ASN A 165 -7.06 -8.22 -10.50
C ASN A 165 -6.65 -9.67 -10.20
N GLU A 166 -6.11 -9.93 -9.00
CA GLU A 166 -5.64 -11.26 -8.58
C GLU A 166 -4.56 -11.87 -9.49
N LEU A 167 -3.80 -11.01 -10.19
CA LEU A 167 -2.68 -11.39 -11.03
C LEU A 167 -1.38 -11.27 -10.24
N TYR A 168 -0.82 -12.41 -9.83
CA TYR A 168 0.32 -12.44 -8.90
C TYR A 168 1.68 -12.76 -9.53
N PHE A 169 1.68 -13.15 -10.80
CA PHE A 169 2.88 -13.49 -11.55
C PHE A 169 3.69 -12.26 -11.96
N ILE A 170 5.01 -12.31 -11.76
CA ILE A 170 5.94 -11.36 -12.37
C ILE A 170 7.34 -11.95 -12.58
N ASN A 171 7.90 -11.72 -13.77
CA ASN A 171 9.27 -12.12 -14.11
C ASN A 171 10.32 -11.26 -13.40
N ASP A 172 11.58 -11.69 -13.44
CA ASP A 172 12.72 -10.92 -12.87
C ASP A 172 12.97 -9.61 -13.62
N GLU A 173 12.47 -9.51 -14.84
CA GLU A 173 12.56 -8.34 -15.70
C GLU A 173 11.24 -8.13 -16.45
N ALA A 174 10.82 -6.86 -16.57
CA ALA A 174 9.67 -6.45 -17.37
C ALA A 174 10.07 -5.26 -18.24
N LYS A 175 10.07 -5.43 -19.56
CA LYS A 175 10.47 -4.41 -20.55
C LYS A 175 11.84 -3.77 -20.25
N GLY A 176 12.84 -4.58 -19.89
CA GLY A 176 14.20 -4.10 -19.57
C GLY A 176 14.40 -3.60 -18.14
N VAL A 177 13.35 -3.56 -17.31
CA VAL A 177 13.41 -3.07 -15.92
C VAL A 177 13.43 -4.26 -14.96
N LYS A 178 14.41 -4.29 -14.03
CA LYS A 178 14.42 -5.28 -12.95
C LYS A 178 13.22 -5.06 -12.05
N THR A 179 12.50 -6.13 -11.76
CA THR A 179 11.19 -6.00 -11.08
C THR A 179 11.28 -5.98 -9.57
N TYR A 180 12.39 -6.44 -8.99
CA TYR A 180 12.52 -6.69 -7.56
C TYR A 180 12.20 -5.47 -6.69
N ASN A 181 12.83 -4.31 -6.93
CA ASN A 181 12.63 -3.12 -6.09
C ASN A 181 11.21 -2.58 -6.18
N ALA A 182 10.67 -2.48 -7.41
CA ALA A 182 9.29 -2.06 -7.65
C ALA A 182 8.27 -2.96 -6.93
N VAL A 183 8.50 -4.28 -7.00
CA VAL A 183 7.66 -5.25 -6.31
C VAL A 183 7.84 -5.15 -4.81
N GLN A 184 9.07 -4.98 -4.32
CA GLN A 184 9.36 -4.90 -2.89
C GLN A 184 8.64 -3.70 -2.25
N LYS A 185 8.68 -2.52 -2.87
CA LYS A 185 7.93 -1.33 -2.45
C LYS A 185 6.44 -1.62 -2.31
N PHE A 186 5.81 -2.08 -3.40
CA PHE A 186 4.38 -2.39 -3.41
C PHE A 186 4.02 -3.48 -2.37
N PHE A 187 4.78 -4.57 -2.36
CA PHE A 187 4.50 -5.76 -1.57
C PHE A 187 4.67 -5.50 -0.08
N ALA A 188 5.75 -4.82 0.32
CA ALA A 188 6.03 -4.53 1.71
C ALA A 188 4.93 -3.65 2.32
N ASP A 189 4.57 -2.55 1.65
CA ASP A 189 3.49 -1.67 2.11
C ASP A 189 2.14 -2.39 2.13
N LYS A 190 1.80 -3.17 1.10
CA LYS A 190 0.55 -3.94 1.06
C LYS A 190 0.45 -4.96 2.20
N VAL A 191 1.53 -5.68 2.49
CA VAL A 191 1.56 -6.64 3.59
C VAL A 191 1.49 -5.91 4.93
N LYS A 192 2.30 -4.87 5.16
CA LYS A 192 2.23 -4.06 6.39
C LYS A 192 0.83 -3.51 6.61
N PHE A 193 0.21 -2.98 5.56
CA PHE A 193 -1.19 -2.56 5.56
C PHE A 193 -2.08 -3.71 6.02
N ASN A 194 -2.08 -4.87 5.38
CA ASN A 194 -2.91 -6.03 5.80
C ASN A 194 -2.77 -6.43 7.29
N TYR A 195 -1.62 -6.12 7.92
CA TYR A 195 -1.35 -6.32 9.34
C TYR A 195 -1.59 -5.08 10.23
N HIS A 196 -2.25 -4.05 9.70
CA HIS A 196 -2.48 -2.75 10.34
C HIS A 196 -1.21 -2.04 10.82
N TYR A 197 -0.12 -2.16 10.05
CA TYR A 197 1.20 -1.68 10.41
C TYR A 197 1.61 -2.16 11.82
N LYS A 198 1.43 -3.47 12.06
CA LYS A 198 1.83 -4.16 13.29
C LYS A 198 2.62 -5.42 12.95
N SER A 199 3.34 -5.92 13.95
CA SER A 199 3.95 -7.24 13.87
C SER A 199 2.90 -8.31 14.14
N ALA A 200 2.84 -9.33 13.27
CA ALA A 200 1.94 -10.48 13.40
C ALA A 200 2.12 -11.25 14.71
N VAL A 201 3.34 -11.16 15.29
CA VAL A 201 3.72 -11.86 16.53
C VAL A 201 3.89 -10.88 17.68
N ALA A 202 4.61 -9.77 17.52
CA ALA A 202 4.87 -8.86 18.63
C ALA A 202 3.66 -7.96 18.94
N GLY A 203 2.77 -7.71 17.98
CA GLY A 203 1.69 -6.74 18.08
C GLY A 203 2.15 -5.34 17.68
N PRO A 204 1.58 -4.27 18.29
CA PRO A 204 2.03 -2.90 18.07
C PRO A 204 3.50 -2.72 18.46
N VAL A 205 4.27 -2.12 17.55
CA VAL A 205 5.69 -1.78 17.66
C VAL A 205 5.92 -0.47 16.90
N ASP A 206 7.14 0.07 16.94
CA ASP A 206 7.50 1.16 16.03
C ASP A 206 7.36 0.69 14.57
N GLU A 207 6.82 1.53 13.69
CA GLU A 207 6.63 1.18 12.29
C GLU A 207 7.98 1.04 11.56
N ASP A 208 9.02 1.74 12.02
CA ASP A 208 10.40 1.63 11.51
C ASP A 208 11.03 0.25 11.80
N ASP A 209 10.57 -0.44 12.85
CA ASP A 209 11.01 -1.80 13.18
C ASP A 209 10.32 -2.87 12.32
N LEU A 210 9.29 -2.50 11.55
CA LEU A 210 8.51 -3.45 10.78
C LEU A 210 9.21 -3.87 9.50
N VAL A 211 9.39 -5.17 9.37
CA VAL A 211 9.96 -5.83 8.19
C VAL A 211 8.97 -6.88 7.69
N VAL A 212 8.79 -6.95 6.38
CA VAL A 212 8.00 -8.00 5.74
C VAL A 212 8.90 -9.14 5.36
N ALA A 213 8.65 -10.32 5.93
CA ALA A 213 9.29 -11.55 5.51
C ALA A 213 8.40 -12.29 4.51
N ARG A 214 9.00 -12.82 3.44
CA ARG A 214 8.32 -13.71 2.51
C ARG A 214 8.26 -15.13 3.10
N ILE A 215 7.14 -15.81 2.90
CA ILE A 215 6.96 -17.19 3.35
C ILE A 215 7.63 -18.15 2.36
N VAL A 216 7.32 -17.99 1.08
CA VAL A 216 8.02 -18.61 -0.05
C VAL A 216 9.02 -17.59 -0.61
N PRO A 217 10.32 -17.91 -0.66
CA PRO A 217 11.36 -16.97 -1.13
C PRO A 217 11.11 -16.44 -2.55
N TRP A 218 11.54 -15.21 -2.80
CA TRP A 218 11.40 -14.53 -4.11
C TRP A 218 11.88 -15.36 -5.30
N SER A 219 12.99 -16.07 -5.14
CA SER A 219 13.62 -16.89 -6.18
C SER A 219 12.90 -18.21 -6.43
N ALA A 220 12.04 -18.67 -5.52
CA ALA A 220 11.46 -20.01 -5.57
C ALA A 220 10.21 -20.10 -6.44
N ASN A 221 9.37 -19.07 -6.49
CA ASN A 221 8.11 -19.12 -7.24
C ASN A 221 7.70 -17.75 -7.78
N LYS A 222 7.66 -17.62 -9.11
CA LYS A 222 7.29 -16.39 -9.81
C LYS A 222 5.79 -16.10 -9.80
N GLU A 223 4.96 -17.13 -9.67
CA GLU A 223 3.49 -17.05 -9.75
C GLU A 223 2.86 -16.31 -8.57
N ILE A 224 3.59 -16.19 -7.46
CA ILE A 224 3.05 -15.68 -6.18
C ILE A 224 3.82 -14.46 -5.66
N ARG A 225 4.61 -13.82 -6.53
CA ARG A 225 5.51 -12.72 -6.15
C ARG A 225 4.77 -11.47 -5.71
N LEU A 226 3.60 -11.20 -6.28
CA LEU A 226 2.73 -10.09 -5.89
C LEU A 226 1.64 -10.47 -4.88
N ASP A 227 1.48 -11.76 -4.55
CA ASP A 227 0.42 -12.23 -3.64
C ASP A 227 0.73 -11.85 -2.19
N PRO A 228 0.03 -10.89 -1.57
CA PRO A 228 0.34 -10.45 -0.21
C PRO A 228 0.15 -11.54 0.84
N ARG A 229 -0.56 -12.64 0.54
CA ARG A 229 -0.67 -13.81 1.43
C ARG A 229 0.65 -14.60 1.53
N ASN A 230 1.64 -14.28 0.69
CA ASN A 230 3.02 -14.77 0.76
C ASN A 230 3.92 -13.88 1.63
N GLY A 231 3.37 -12.92 2.37
CA GLY A 231 4.13 -12.03 3.25
C GLY A 231 3.58 -12.04 4.67
N ILE A 232 4.48 -11.87 5.64
CA ILE A 232 4.12 -11.66 7.05
C ILE A 232 4.89 -10.45 7.57
N SER A 233 4.17 -9.53 8.21
CA SER A 233 4.75 -8.37 8.89
C SER A 233 5.32 -8.78 10.26
N PHE A 234 6.59 -8.49 10.50
CA PHE A 234 7.32 -8.83 11.72
C PHE A 234 8.13 -7.64 12.23
N THR A 235 8.72 -7.77 13.42
CA THR A 235 9.88 -6.95 13.77
C THR A 235 11.12 -7.49 13.04
N LYS A 236 12.16 -6.68 12.88
CA LYS A 236 13.41 -7.09 12.24
C LYS A 236 13.97 -8.44 12.72
N MET A 237 14.16 -8.62 14.03
CA MET A 237 14.69 -9.88 14.59
C MET A 237 13.78 -11.09 14.30
N LEU A 238 12.46 -10.92 14.33
CA LEU A 238 11.52 -11.99 14.00
C LEU A 238 11.56 -12.32 12.50
N ALA A 239 11.68 -11.32 11.62
CA ALA A 239 11.82 -11.54 10.18
C ALA A 239 13.11 -12.31 9.85
N GLU A 240 14.23 -11.93 10.47
CA GLU A 240 15.52 -12.61 10.33
C GLU A 240 15.42 -14.07 10.82
N ALA A 241 14.84 -14.29 12.00
CA ALA A 241 14.69 -15.62 12.56
C ALA A 241 13.75 -16.52 11.74
N PHE A 242 12.67 -15.96 11.20
CA PHE A 242 11.73 -16.67 10.33
C PHE A 242 12.40 -17.07 9.02
N THR A 243 13.04 -16.11 8.34
CA THR A 243 13.74 -16.33 7.06
C THR A 243 14.89 -17.32 7.21
N ALA A 244 15.56 -17.35 8.36
CA ALA A 244 16.61 -18.30 8.69
C ALA A 244 16.10 -19.68 9.15
N GLY A 245 14.79 -19.88 9.21
CA GLY A 245 14.16 -21.16 9.54
C GLY A 245 14.13 -21.53 11.02
N TYR A 246 14.38 -20.60 11.94
CA TYR A 246 14.42 -20.89 13.39
C TYR A 246 13.03 -21.01 14.02
N PHE A 247 11.99 -20.55 13.34
CA PHE A 247 10.60 -20.84 13.71
C PHE A 247 9.70 -20.81 12.48
N THR A 248 8.52 -21.38 12.61
CA THR A 248 7.47 -21.44 11.58
C THR A 248 6.09 -21.38 12.24
N PHE A 249 5.02 -21.54 11.46
CA PHE A 249 3.65 -21.67 11.97
C PHE A 249 3.02 -23.00 11.58
N ASN A 250 2.31 -23.62 12.52
CA ASN A 250 1.45 -24.75 12.21
C ASN A 250 0.14 -24.30 11.52
N ASP A 251 -0.69 -25.24 11.08
CA ASP A 251 -1.94 -24.94 10.36
C ASP A 251 -2.99 -24.18 11.19
N LYS A 252 -2.80 -24.16 12.51
CA LYS A 252 -3.61 -23.37 13.45
C LYS A 252 -3.04 -21.97 13.69
N GLY A 253 -1.93 -21.62 13.04
CA GLY A 253 -1.23 -20.34 13.16
C GLY A 253 -0.41 -20.17 14.45
N HIS A 254 -0.07 -21.26 15.17
CA HIS A 254 0.79 -21.17 16.35
C HIS A 254 2.26 -21.29 15.96
N ILE A 255 3.11 -20.53 16.64
CA ILE A 255 4.56 -20.62 16.49
C ILE A 255 5.05 -22.02 16.84
N VAL A 256 5.88 -22.57 15.96
CA VAL A 256 6.68 -23.78 16.17
C VAL A 256 8.13 -23.37 16.08
N ILE A 257 8.91 -23.62 17.13
CA ILE A 257 10.34 -23.27 17.20
C ILE A 257 11.16 -24.48 16.72
N SER A 258 12.23 -24.22 15.99
CA SER A 258 13.20 -25.22 15.52
C SER A 258 13.94 -25.87 16.70
N ASP A 259 14.25 -27.15 16.61
CA ASP A 259 15.10 -27.85 17.58
C ASP A 259 16.58 -27.42 17.46
N VAL A 260 16.97 -26.88 16.29
CA VAL A 260 18.24 -26.19 16.07
C VAL A 260 18.15 -24.76 16.61
N ALA A 261 18.94 -24.47 17.65
CA ALA A 261 19.05 -23.13 18.22
C ALA A 261 19.77 -22.16 17.26
N ALA A 262 19.38 -20.88 17.30
CA ALA A 262 20.15 -19.83 16.67
C ALA A 262 21.51 -19.67 17.37
N SER A 263 22.54 -19.27 16.62
CA SER A 263 23.83 -18.93 17.20
C SER A 263 23.76 -17.71 18.12
N ASP A 264 22.80 -16.82 17.86
CA ASP A 264 22.53 -15.64 18.68
C ASP A 264 21.59 -15.97 19.86
N ALA A 265 22.05 -15.70 21.08
CA ALA A 265 21.31 -15.98 22.30
C ALA A 265 20.05 -15.11 22.44
N GLU A 266 20.07 -13.86 21.96
CA GLU A 266 18.91 -12.97 22.06
C GLU A 266 17.78 -13.43 21.13
N THR A 267 18.11 -13.96 19.93
CA THR A 267 17.13 -14.62 19.05
C THR A 267 16.46 -15.79 19.76
N ASN A 268 17.21 -16.69 20.41
CA ASN A 268 16.62 -17.82 21.12
C ASN A 268 15.71 -17.37 22.28
N LYS A 269 16.13 -16.36 23.04
CA LYS A 269 15.33 -15.77 24.11
C LYS A 269 14.04 -15.13 23.59
N LEU A 270 14.11 -14.43 22.46
CA LEU A 270 12.96 -13.84 21.77
C LEU A 270 11.96 -14.90 21.31
N LEU A 271 12.43 -15.97 20.68
CA LEU A 271 11.57 -17.07 20.23
C LEU A 271 10.89 -17.76 21.40
N ASN A 272 11.63 -18.02 22.49
CA ASN A 272 11.07 -18.60 23.70
C ASN A 272 9.99 -17.71 24.34
N LYS A 273 10.17 -16.38 24.34
CA LYS A 273 9.16 -15.42 24.81
C LYS A 273 7.83 -15.56 24.06
N TYR A 274 7.87 -15.88 22.77
CA TYR A 274 6.67 -16.02 21.92
C TYR A 274 6.27 -17.47 21.63
N LYS A 275 6.85 -18.44 22.36
CA LYS A 275 6.52 -19.85 22.19
C LYS A 275 5.02 -20.08 22.31
N ASN A 276 4.45 -20.87 21.39
CA ASN A 276 3.01 -21.16 21.28
C ASN A 276 2.11 -19.93 21.06
N ARG A 277 2.65 -18.73 20.81
CA ARG A 277 1.80 -17.59 20.45
C ARG A 277 1.16 -17.87 19.10
N LYS A 278 -0.14 -17.59 19.00
CA LYS A 278 -0.86 -17.60 17.73
C LYS A 278 -0.67 -16.27 17.03
N ILE A 279 -0.37 -16.28 15.73
CA ILE A 279 -0.29 -15.04 14.96
C ILE A 279 -1.64 -14.33 14.93
N HIS A 280 -1.58 -13.02 15.05
CA HIS A 280 -2.74 -12.18 14.79
C HIS A 280 -3.02 -12.22 13.29
N MET A 281 -4.23 -12.64 12.92
CA MET A 281 -4.65 -12.75 11.53
C MET A 281 -6.06 -12.19 11.36
N ASN A 282 -6.24 -11.35 10.33
CA ASN A 282 -7.54 -11.11 9.75
C ASN A 282 -7.86 -12.29 8.81
N TYR A 283 -9.05 -12.89 8.91
CA TYR A 283 -9.45 -14.04 8.10
C TYR A 283 -9.26 -13.77 6.59
N GLN A 284 -9.52 -12.54 6.15
CA GLN A 284 -9.42 -12.15 4.73
C GLN A 284 -7.98 -12.02 4.22
N TYR A 285 -7.02 -11.68 5.09
CA TYR A 285 -5.63 -11.38 4.71
C TYR A 285 -4.63 -12.33 5.36
N SER A 286 -5.10 -13.51 5.79
CA SER A 286 -4.24 -14.51 6.42
C SER A 286 -3.22 -15.06 5.42
N PRO A 287 -2.01 -15.43 5.88
CA PRO A 287 -1.07 -16.20 5.09
C PRO A 287 -1.71 -17.41 4.42
N ASN A 288 -1.34 -17.69 3.17
CA ASN A 288 -1.81 -18.88 2.50
C ASN A 288 -1.20 -20.12 3.20
N LYS A 289 -2.06 -21.10 3.51
CA LYS A 289 -1.66 -22.33 4.19
C LYS A 289 -0.65 -23.14 3.38
N GLU A 290 -0.75 -23.15 2.06
CA GLU A 290 0.19 -23.85 1.17
C GLU A 290 1.58 -23.20 1.23
N TYR A 291 1.64 -21.87 1.36
CA TYR A 291 2.92 -21.17 1.52
C TYR A 291 3.53 -21.50 2.90
N LEU A 292 2.73 -21.51 3.97
CA LEU A 292 3.21 -21.93 5.29
C LEU A 292 3.69 -23.39 5.29
N GLN A 293 3.02 -24.27 4.56
CA GLN A 293 3.47 -25.64 4.35
C GLN A 293 4.83 -25.67 3.65
N TYR A 294 5.00 -24.93 2.55
CA TYR A 294 6.29 -24.80 1.88
C TYR A 294 7.39 -24.38 2.86
N HIS A 295 7.13 -23.36 3.68
CA HIS A 295 8.09 -22.89 4.67
C HIS A 295 8.49 -23.99 5.67
N ARG A 296 7.51 -24.76 6.18
CA ARG A 296 7.78 -25.90 7.09
C ARG A 296 8.60 -27.03 6.45
N GLU A 297 8.48 -27.21 5.14
CA GLU A 297 9.13 -28.29 4.42
C GLU A 297 10.53 -27.92 3.90
N HIS A 298 10.74 -26.66 3.51
CA HIS A 298 11.93 -26.23 2.76
C HIS A 298 12.79 -25.19 3.47
N VAL A 299 12.25 -24.44 4.44
CA VAL A 299 12.97 -23.34 5.12
C VAL A 299 13.18 -23.65 6.59
N PHE A 300 12.16 -24.17 7.25
CA PHE A 300 12.19 -24.51 8.67
C PHE A 300 13.27 -25.55 8.99
N LYS A 301 14.14 -25.22 9.94
CA LYS A 301 15.17 -26.12 10.44
C LYS A 301 14.52 -27.16 11.36
N LYS A 302 14.83 -28.42 11.10
CA LYS A 302 14.41 -29.57 11.92
C LYS A 302 15.61 -30.08 12.69
#